data_AF-A0AAW9R580-F1
#
_entry.id   AF-A0AAW9R580-F1
#
_cell.length_a   1.000
_cell.length_b   1.000
_cell.length_c   1.000
_cell.angle_alpha   90.00
_cell.angle_beta   90.00
_cell.angle_gamma   90.00
#
_symmetry.space_group_name_H-M   'P 1'
#
loop_
_entity.id
_entity.type
_entity.pdbx_description
1 polymer ?
#
loop_
_entity_poly.entity_id
_entity_poly.type
_entity_poly.pdbx_seq_one_letter_code
_entity_poly.pdbx_strand_id
1 'polypeptide(L)'
;MAVRVLGHLQAPASLKALVAVLLIGGFSPLLLAQGTFVNKDPETGETICDYDINADCRLLLQNRNKVERSPKESGPIDLTGYWMSVITEDWRWRVLTPPKGDVASLPLNVEGMRAANEWDPNDVGSCKPFGAAGLMRNPTRVRFQWEDENTLIAETDHGVQTRRFQFGATPPGPEHPHSLQGFSVASWGASGLKVETSHLSAGYLRKNGVPYSEGAKLTEYYNVYTAFDETWLTITTIVEDPKYLTRTFNTSLDFKKLEDDSDWNPTPCQAVAIVGSE
;
A
#
# COMPACT_ATOMS: atom_id res chain seq x y z
N MET A 1 35.18 -18.21 -60.23
CA MET A 1 36.14 -17.62 -59.26
C MET A 1 35.36 -17.27 -58.00
N ALA A 2 35.47 -18.13 -56.98
CA ALA A 2 35.97 -17.80 -55.63
C ALA A 2 34.90 -17.16 -54.72
N VAL A 3 34.16 -17.92 -53.90
CA VAL A 3 34.51 -18.43 -52.53
C VAL A 3 34.42 -17.35 -51.45
N ARG A 4 33.50 -17.46 -50.48
CA ARG A 4 33.74 -17.76 -49.03
C ARG A 4 32.45 -17.60 -48.17
N VAL A 5 31.92 -18.71 -47.65
CA VAL A 5 31.87 -19.14 -46.22
C VAL A 5 30.82 -18.43 -45.35
N LEU A 6 29.71 -19.15 -45.10
CA LEU A 6 28.87 -18.97 -43.92
C LEU A 6 29.26 -20.03 -42.88
N GLY A 7 29.63 -19.55 -41.70
CA GLY A 7 29.96 -20.35 -40.53
C GLY A 7 28.72 -21.00 -39.88
N HIS A 8 29.01 -22.05 -39.12
CA HIS A 8 28.09 -22.88 -38.35
C HIS A 8 27.19 -22.11 -37.38
N LEU A 9 25.90 -22.40 -37.42
CA LEU A 9 25.02 -22.41 -36.25
C LEU A 9 24.12 -23.64 -36.34
N GLN A 10 24.34 -24.58 -35.43
CA GLN A 10 23.56 -25.80 -35.24
C GLN A 10 22.27 -25.43 -34.51
N ALA A 11 21.13 -25.54 -35.19
CA ALA A 11 19.80 -25.42 -34.58
C ALA A 11 19.14 -26.82 -34.48
N PRO A 12 18.38 -27.10 -33.40
CA PRO A 12 17.78 -28.40 -33.15
C PRO A 12 16.68 -28.77 -34.15
N ALA A 13 16.45 -30.07 -34.30
CA ALA A 13 15.77 -30.73 -35.43
C ALA A 13 14.26 -30.44 -35.63
N SER A 14 13.66 -29.46 -34.96
CA SER A 14 12.21 -29.18 -35.06
C SER A 14 11.82 -28.10 -36.09
N LEU A 15 12.77 -27.53 -36.85
CA LEU A 15 12.51 -26.38 -37.73
C LEU A 15 12.84 -26.63 -39.21
N LYS A 16 12.53 -27.82 -39.75
CA LYS A 16 12.64 -28.12 -41.20
C LYS A 16 11.32 -28.38 -41.92
N ALA A 17 10.18 -28.31 -41.23
CA ALA A 17 8.89 -28.71 -41.82
C ALA A 17 8.07 -27.56 -42.44
N LEU A 18 8.59 -26.33 -42.56
CA LEU A 18 7.76 -25.19 -42.97
C LEU A 18 8.32 -24.34 -44.13
N VAL A 19 9.06 -24.92 -45.08
CA VAL A 19 9.36 -24.21 -46.35
C VAL A 19 9.52 -25.22 -47.49
N ALA A 20 8.45 -25.86 -47.95
CA ALA A 20 8.47 -26.63 -49.20
C ALA A 20 7.08 -26.96 -49.77
N VAL A 21 6.10 -26.05 -49.80
CA VAL A 21 4.92 -26.22 -50.68
C VAL A 21 4.44 -24.86 -51.18
N LEU A 22 5.18 -24.30 -52.11
CA LEU A 22 4.72 -23.23 -52.99
C LEU A 22 5.38 -23.51 -54.32
N LEU A 23 4.70 -24.27 -55.18
CA LEU A 23 4.78 -24.26 -56.66
C LEU A 23 4.15 -25.55 -57.22
N ILE A 24 3.27 -25.35 -58.21
CA ILE A 24 2.67 -26.32 -59.15
C ILE A 24 1.35 -26.95 -58.68
N GLY A 25 0.34 -26.75 -59.54
CA GLY A 25 -1.07 -27.03 -59.28
C GLY A 25 -1.45 -28.51 -59.35
N GLY A 26 -2.63 -28.79 -58.79
CA GLY A 26 -3.24 -30.11 -58.78
C GLY A 26 -4.05 -30.30 -57.51
N PHE A 27 -5.35 -30.02 -57.58
CA PHE A 27 -6.29 -30.43 -56.53
C PHE A 27 -6.30 -31.97 -56.45
N SER A 28 -5.89 -32.52 -55.31
CA SER A 28 -6.21 -33.89 -54.89
C SER A 28 -6.65 -33.82 -53.43
N PRO A 29 -7.91 -34.15 -53.08
CA PRO A 29 -8.37 -34.14 -51.71
C PRO A 29 -8.17 -35.54 -51.13
N LEU A 30 -7.02 -35.85 -50.53
CA LEU A 30 -6.91 -37.06 -49.71
C LEU A 30 -5.85 -36.89 -48.62
N LEU A 31 -6.27 -37.19 -47.39
CA LEU A 31 -5.50 -37.26 -46.13
C LEU A 31 -5.12 -35.92 -45.46
N LEU A 32 -6.12 -35.29 -44.84
CA LEU A 32 -5.88 -34.55 -43.60
C LEU A 32 -5.41 -35.56 -42.54
N ALA A 33 -4.12 -35.53 -42.19
CA ALA A 33 -3.68 -36.15 -40.95
C ALA A 33 -4.38 -35.42 -39.79
N GLN A 34 -5.34 -36.09 -39.16
CA GLN A 34 -5.99 -35.64 -37.92
C GLN A 34 -4.96 -35.74 -36.79
N GLY A 35 -4.08 -34.75 -36.69
CA GLY A 35 -3.24 -34.55 -35.51
C GLY A 35 -4.07 -33.90 -34.41
N THR A 36 -4.54 -34.68 -33.45
CA THR A 36 -5.15 -34.16 -32.21
C THR A 36 -4.04 -33.55 -31.34
N PHE A 37 -3.93 -32.22 -31.34
CA PHE A 37 -3.10 -31.52 -30.36
C PHE A 37 -3.88 -31.42 -29.04
N VAL A 38 -3.62 -32.34 -28.12
CA VAL A 38 -4.16 -32.31 -26.76
C VAL A 38 -3.24 -31.46 -25.90
N ASN A 39 -3.75 -30.35 -25.36
CA ASN A 39 -3.01 -29.55 -24.39
C ASN A 39 -3.22 -30.17 -23.00
N LYS A 40 -2.14 -30.63 -22.37
CA LYS A 40 -2.18 -31.33 -21.08
C LYS A 40 -1.48 -30.51 -20.01
N ASP A 41 -1.97 -30.63 -18.78
CA ASP A 41 -1.29 -30.06 -17.62
C ASP A 41 0.11 -30.68 -17.49
N PRO A 42 1.18 -29.87 -17.40
CA PRO A 42 2.54 -30.38 -17.31
C PRO A 42 2.87 -31.03 -15.94
N GLU A 43 2.10 -30.75 -14.89
CA GLU A 43 2.27 -31.32 -13.55
C GLU A 43 1.37 -32.54 -13.32
N THR A 44 0.12 -32.49 -13.78
CA THR A 44 -0.85 -33.58 -13.52
C THR A 44 -1.09 -34.49 -14.72
N GLY A 45 -0.67 -34.09 -15.92
CA GLY A 45 -0.90 -34.84 -17.17
C GLY A 45 -2.36 -34.87 -17.64
N GLU A 46 -3.25 -34.16 -16.95
CA GLU A 46 -4.68 -34.10 -17.24
C GLU A 46 -4.94 -33.30 -18.53
N THR A 47 -5.90 -33.75 -19.34
CA THR A 47 -6.29 -33.05 -20.57
C THR A 47 -6.99 -31.74 -20.22
N ILE A 48 -6.38 -30.62 -20.59
CA ILE A 48 -6.93 -29.27 -20.32
C ILE A 48 -8.00 -28.92 -21.34
N CYS A 49 -7.79 -29.26 -22.61
CA CYS A 49 -8.79 -29.14 -23.67
C CYS A 49 -8.60 -30.23 -24.73
N ASP A 50 -9.72 -30.71 -25.26
CA ASP A 50 -9.78 -31.55 -26.47
C ASP A 50 -10.43 -30.76 -27.62
N TYR A 51 -10.18 -31.20 -28.86
CA TYR A 51 -10.26 -30.57 -30.19
C TYR A 51 -11.53 -29.78 -30.57
N ASP A 52 -11.96 -28.82 -29.76
CA ASP A 52 -12.85 -27.76 -30.19
C ASP A 52 -12.35 -26.48 -29.53
N ILE A 53 -11.62 -25.64 -30.28
CA ILE A 53 -11.26 -24.29 -29.82
C ILE A 53 -12.54 -23.44 -29.86
N ASN A 54 -13.51 -23.82 -29.04
CA ASN A 54 -14.62 -22.98 -28.67
C ASN A 54 -14.05 -21.84 -27.82
N ALA A 55 -14.68 -20.66 -27.87
CA ALA A 55 -14.21 -19.45 -27.20
C ALA A 55 -13.83 -19.68 -25.72
N ASP A 56 -14.47 -20.66 -25.08
CA ASP A 56 -14.21 -21.12 -23.71
C ASP A 56 -12.79 -21.64 -23.49
N CYS A 57 -12.22 -22.44 -24.40
CA CYS A 57 -10.85 -22.96 -24.20
C CYS A 57 -9.79 -21.85 -24.36
N ARG A 58 -10.02 -20.84 -25.23
CA ARG A 58 -9.15 -19.65 -25.28
C ARG A 58 -9.20 -18.87 -23.98
N LEU A 59 -10.39 -18.70 -23.41
CA LEU A 59 -10.59 -18.04 -22.12
C LEU A 59 -9.89 -18.78 -20.98
N LEU A 60 -9.99 -20.11 -20.95
CA LEU A 60 -9.31 -20.94 -19.94
C LEU A 60 -7.78 -20.83 -20.05
N LEU A 61 -7.20 -20.87 -21.25
CA LEU A 61 -5.76 -20.71 -21.46
C LEU A 61 -5.28 -19.28 -21.18
N GLN A 62 -6.09 -18.26 -21.49
CA GLN A 62 -5.79 -16.86 -21.15
C GLN A 62 -5.82 -16.62 -19.64
N ASN A 63 -6.77 -17.23 -18.94
CA ASN A 63 -6.90 -17.10 -17.48
C ASN A 63 -5.83 -17.92 -16.73
N ARG A 64 -5.42 -19.08 -17.24
CA ARG A 64 -4.35 -19.90 -16.61
C ARG A 64 -2.98 -19.24 -16.63
N ASN A 65 -2.69 -18.47 -17.68
CA ASN A 65 -1.42 -17.76 -17.83
C ASN A 65 -1.43 -16.36 -17.18
N LYS A 66 -2.53 -15.97 -16.55
CA LYS A 66 -2.54 -14.78 -15.71
C LYS A 66 -1.89 -15.14 -14.38
N VAL A 67 -0.56 -15.08 -14.36
CA VAL A 67 0.19 -15.06 -13.11
C VAL A 67 -0.36 -13.86 -12.32
N GLU A 68 -1.12 -14.13 -11.28
CA GLU A 68 -1.56 -13.08 -10.35
C GLU A 68 -0.32 -12.55 -9.65
N ARG A 69 0.15 -11.41 -10.15
CA ARG A 69 1.25 -10.66 -9.56
C ARG A 69 0.85 -10.27 -8.14
N SER A 70 1.79 -10.41 -7.21
CA SER A 70 1.56 -10.01 -5.83
C SER A 70 1.20 -8.53 -5.73
N PRO A 71 0.58 -8.07 -4.63
CA PRO A 71 0.41 -6.64 -4.36
C PRO A 71 1.71 -5.86 -4.51
N LYS A 72 2.83 -6.40 -4.04
CA LYS A 72 4.15 -5.79 -4.20
C LYS A 72 4.58 -5.61 -5.66
N GLU A 73 4.32 -6.60 -6.52
CA GLU A 73 4.68 -6.56 -7.94
C GLU A 73 3.68 -5.80 -8.82
N SER A 74 2.43 -5.68 -8.37
CA SER A 74 1.32 -5.14 -9.16
C SER A 74 0.96 -3.69 -8.81
N GLY A 75 1.62 -3.09 -7.81
CA GLY A 75 1.34 -1.72 -7.36
C GLY A 75 1.59 -0.67 -8.46
N PRO A 76 0.69 0.33 -8.63
CA PRO A 76 0.87 1.42 -9.59
C PRO A 76 1.91 2.46 -9.15
N ILE A 77 2.35 2.41 -7.90
CA ILE A 77 3.36 3.29 -7.31
C ILE A 77 4.34 2.48 -6.47
N ASP A 78 5.57 2.99 -6.30
CA ASP A 78 6.55 2.45 -5.36
C ASP A 78 6.79 3.44 -4.20
N LEU A 79 6.35 3.05 -3.01
CA LEU A 79 6.55 3.82 -1.78
C LEU A 79 7.91 3.54 -1.13
N THR A 80 8.65 2.51 -1.55
CA THR A 80 9.85 2.04 -0.85
C THR A 80 10.91 3.13 -0.72
N GLY A 81 11.51 3.20 0.47
CA GLY A 81 12.56 4.15 0.81
C GLY A 81 12.15 5.11 1.92
N TYR A 82 12.86 6.23 2.01
CA TYR A 82 12.74 7.22 3.07
C TYR A 82 12.05 8.48 2.57
N TRP A 83 11.18 9.03 3.40
CA TRP A 83 10.37 10.20 3.10
C TRP A 83 10.42 11.16 4.27
N MET A 84 10.64 12.44 4.00
CA MET A 84 10.64 13.50 5.00
C MET A 84 9.38 14.33 4.90
N SER A 85 8.72 14.59 6.02
CA SER A 85 7.58 15.49 6.02
C SER A 85 7.98 16.91 5.64
N VAL A 86 7.23 17.50 4.71
CA VAL A 86 7.37 18.90 4.32
C VAL A 86 6.23 19.69 4.95
N ILE A 87 6.58 20.75 5.68
CA ILE A 87 5.61 21.53 6.47
C ILE A 87 5.39 22.87 5.80
N THR A 88 4.50 22.88 4.82
CA THR A 88 4.03 24.09 4.11
C THR A 88 2.71 24.63 4.67
N GLU A 89 1.92 23.79 5.33
CA GLU A 89 0.65 24.13 5.95
C GLU A 89 0.65 23.92 7.47
N ASP A 90 -0.23 24.67 8.15
CA ASP A 90 -0.51 24.49 9.58
C ASP A 90 0.74 24.45 10.48
N TRP A 91 1.80 25.17 10.09
CA TRP A 91 3.08 25.23 10.77
C TRP A 91 2.94 25.40 12.28
N ARG A 92 2.08 26.34 12.70
CA ARG A 92 1.75 26.64 14.10
C ARG A 92 1.33 25.40 14.90
N TRP A 93 0.60 24.47 14.28
CA TRP A 93 0.07 23.28 14.96
C TRP A 93 0.88 22.00 14.70
N ARG A 94 1.78 22.01 13.72
CA ARG A 94 2.63 20.85 13.39
C ARG A 94 3.99 20.91 14.07
N VAL A 95 4.61 22.10 14.11
CA VAL A 95 5.96 22.26 14.67
C VAL A 95 5.94 22.55 16.16
N LEU A 96 4.99 23.37 16.60
CA LEU A 96 4.80 23.67 18.01
C LEU A 96 3.66 22.85 18.58
N THR A 97 3.75 22.50 19.86
CA THR A 97 2.58 22.01 20.60
C THR A 97 1.59 23.18 20.72
N PRO A 98 0.36 23.03 20.20
CA PRO A 98 -0.64 24.09 20.34
C PRO A 98 -0.98 24.34 21.81
N PRO A 99 -1.43 25.56 22.18
CA PRO A 99 -1.97 25.80 23.51
C PRO A 99 -3.16 24.86 23.83
N LYS A 100 -3.36 24.59 25.11
CA LYS A 100 -4.57 23.91 25.59
C LYS A 100 -5.82 24.66 25.13
N GLY A 101 -6.79 23.94 24.59
CA GLY A 101 -8.02 24.52 24.03
C GLY A 101 -7.87 25.15 22.63
N ASP A 102 -6.67 25.19 22.04
CA ASP A 102 -6.48 25.60 20.64
C ASP A 102 -6.93 24.48 19.69
N VAL A 103 -8.21 24.55 19.31
CA VAL A 103 -8.87 23.56 18.44
C VAL A 103 -9.30 24.12 17.09
N ALA A 104 -8.73 25.26 16.69
CA ALA A 104 -9.13 25.92 15.45
C ALA A 104 -9.00 24.97 14.24
N SER A 105 -9.98 25.04 13.34
CA SER A 105 -10.10 24.20 12.13
C SER A 105 -10.37 22.70 12.38
N LEU A 106 -10.71 22.30 13.61
CA LEU A 106 -11.17 20.94 13.90
C LEU A 106 -12.70 20.89 14.02
N PRO A 107 -13.38 19.89 13.41
CA PRO A 107 -14.83 19.77 13.46
C PRO A 107 -15.33 19.14 14.77
N LEU A 108 -14.89 19.63 15.93
CA LEU A 108 -15.25 19.04 17.23
C LEU A 108 -16.73 19.23 17.57
N ASN A 109 -17.33 18.21 18.17
CA ASN A 109 -18.62 18.32 18.85
C ASN A 109 -18.42 18.75 20.33
N VAL A 110 -19.49 18.84 21.11
CA VAL A 110 -19.43 19.25 22.53
C VAL A 110 -18.52 18.33 23.36
N GLU A 111 -18.59 17.02 23.17
CA GLU A 111 -17.76 16.06 23.89
C GLU A 111 -16.28 16.15 23.50
N GLY A 112 -15.99 16.32 22.21
CA GLY A 112 -14.62 16.53 21.71
C GLY A 112 -14.02 17.82 22.27
N MET A 113 -14.82 18.87 22.33
CA MET A 113 -14.41 20.16 22.90
C MET A 113 -14.15 20.07 24.40
N ARG A 114 -15.03 19.39 25.14
CA ARG A 114 -14.86 19.14 26.58
C ARG A 114 -13.57 18.35 26.85
N ALA A 115 -13.37 17.24 26.15
CA ALA A 115 -12.20 16.38 26.33
C ALA A 115 -10.88 17.10 25.97
N ALA A 116 -10.85 17.90 24.91
CA ALA A 116 -9.68 18.71 24.55
C ALA A 116 -9.35 19.77 25.63
N ASN A 117 -10.36 20.32 26.30
CA ASN A 117 -10.20 21.27 27.40
C ASN A 117 -9.83 20.61 28.74
N GLU A 118 -9.95 19.29 28.87
CA GLU A 118 -9.53 18.55 30.06
C GLU A 118 -8.06 18.11 30.00
N TRP A 119 -7.47 18.04 28.81
CA TRP A 119 -6.08 17.62 28.60
C TRP A 119 -5.06 18.37 29.47
N ASP A 120 -4.10 17.65 30.05
CA ASP A 120 -3.00 18.20 30.86
C ASP A 120 -1.77 18.50 29.97
N PRO A 121 -1.24 19.74 29.94
CA PRO A 121 0.02 20.06 29.28
C PRO A 121 1.24 19.22 29.70
N ASN A 122 1.19 18.54 30.84
CA ASN A 122 2.25 17.60 31.22
C ASN A 122 2.23 16.31 30.37
N ASP A 123 1.13 16.02 29.66
CA ASP A 123 0.98 14.83 28.81
C ASP A 123 1.56 14.98 27.39
N VAL A 124 2.23 16.12 27.08
CA VAL A 124 2.79 16.40 25.74
C VAL A 124 3.76 15.32 25.26
N GLY A 125 4.46 14.65 26.18
CA GLY A 125 5.41 13.56 25.87
C GLY A 125 4.77 12.21 25.56
N SER A 126 3.46 12.04 25.83
CA SER A 126 2.77 10.76 25.69
C SER A 126 2.80 10.21 24.25
N CYS A 127 2.67 8.90 24.08
CA CYS A 127 2.56 8.29 22.75
C CYS A 127 1.22 8.53 22.03
N LYS A 128 0.24 9.16 22.67
CA LYS A 128 -1.11 9.36 22.11
C LYS A 128 -1.16 10.19 20.80
N PRO A 129 -0.34 11.23 20.58
CA PRO A 129 -0.26 11.95 19.30
C PRO A 129 0.37 11.13 18.16
N PHE A 130 1.01 10.01 18.47
CA PHE A 130 1.66 9.12 17.51
C PHE A 130 0.79 7.93 17.13
N GLY A 131 -0.46 7.86 17.62
CA GLY A 131 -1.44 6.91 17.09
C GLY A 131 -1.79 7.20 15.63
N ALA A 132 -2.21 6.20 14.87
CA ALA A 132 -2.26 6.26 13.40
C ALA A 132 -3.01 7.48 12.86
N ALA A 133 -4.11 7.90 13.49
CA ALA A 133 -4.93 9.03 13.04
C ALA A 133 -4.25 10.41 13.20
N GLY A 134 -3.26 10.53 14.09
CA GLY A 134 -2.45 11.74 14.27
C GLY A 134 -1.03 11.63 13.71
N LEU A 135 -0.53 10.41 13.50
CA LEU A 135 0.88 10.11 13.26
C LEU A 135 1.48 10.93 12.11
N MET A 136 0.91 10.83 10.90
CA MET A 136 1.47 11.44 9.69
C MET A 136 1.49 12.98 9.75
N ARG A 137 0.68 13.58 10.63
CA ARG A 137 0.66 15.03 10.81
C ARG A 137 1.84 15.54 11.63
N ASN A 138 2.51 14.69 12.40
CA ASN A 138 3.72 15.05 13.13
C ASN A 138 4.88 15.34 12.15
N PRO A 139 5.80 16.25 12.51
CA PRO A 139 7.10 16.35 11.85
C PRO A 139 7.88 15.06 12.11
N THR A 140 7.86 14.16 11.13
CA THR A 140 8.52 12.86 11.16
C THR A 140 9.06 12.53 9.78
N ARG A 141 10.02 11.62 9.75
CA ARG A 141 10.33 10.84 8.55
C ARG A 141 9.57 9.53 8.59
N VAL A 142 9.31 8.98 7.40
CA VAL A 142 8.66 7.70 7.22
C VAL A 142 9.55 6.83 6.33
N ARG A 143 9.81 5.60 6.76
CA ARG A 143 10.42 4.57 5.93
C ARG A 143 9.33 3.59 5.50
N PHE A 144 9.22 3.34 4.20
CA PHE A 144 8.40 2.24 3.70
C PHE A 144 9.26 1.10 3.20
N GLN A 145 8.88 -0.12 3.56
CA GLN A 145 9.53 -1.34 3.10
C GLN A 145 8.55 -2.51 3.09
N TRP A 146 8.71 -3.42 2.15
CA TRP A 146 7.94 -4.66 2.12
C TRP A 146 8.49 -5.66 3.15
N GLU A 147 7.64 -6.16 4.03
CA GLU A 147 7.94 -7.31 4.92
C GLU A 147 7.86 -8.61 4.12
N ASP A 148 6.85 -8.72 3.26
CA ASP A 148 6.63 -9.84 2.34
C ASP A 148 5.89 -9.36 1.07
N GLU A 149 5.34 -10.28 0.27
CA GLU A 149 4.64 -9.98 -0.99
C GLU A 149 3.27 -9.29 -0.80
N ASN A 150 2.69 -9.34 0.40
CA ASN A 150 1.35 -8.84 0.74
C ASN A 150 1.34 -7.82 1.90
N THR A 151 2.49 -7.50 2.49
CA THR A 151 2.58 -6.62 3.65
C THR A 151 3.60 -5.52 3.44
N LEU A 152 3.13 -4.27 3.35
CA LEU A 152 3.97 -3.07 3.35
C LEU A 152 4.06 -2.50 4.76
N ILE A 153 5.27 -2.18 5.22
CA ILE A 153 5.54 -1.60 6.52
C ILE A 153 5.81 -0.11 6.36
N ALA A 154 5.21 0.71 7.22
CA ALA A 154 5.55 2.12 7.38
C ALA A 154 6.10 2.36 8.80
N GLU A 155 7.35 2.80 8.89
CA GLU A 155 8.03 3.08 10.14
C GLU A 155 8.30 4.58 10.27
N THR A 156 8.25 5.11 11.49
CA THR A 156 8.50 6.54 11.77
C THR A 156 9.70 6.73 12.67
N ASP A 157 10.53 7.73 12.39
CA ASP A 157 11.67 8.06 13.26
C ASP A 157 11.21 8.73 14.55
N HIS A 158 10.21 9.60 14.48
CA HIS A 158 9.66 10.29 15.64
C HIS A 158 8.44 9.57 16.20
N GLY A 159 8.51 9.23 17.48
CA GLY A 159 7.51 8.39 18.14
C GLY A 159 7.78 6.90 17.97
N VAL A 160 8.66 6.50 17.05
CA VAL A 160 9.07 5.11 16.77
C VAL A 160 7.85 4.18 16.66
N GLN A 161 7.01 4.46 15.66
CA GLN A 161 5.81 3.66 15.37
C GLN A 161 6.01 2.84 14.11
N THR A 162 5.48 1.61 14.13
CA THR A 162 5.46 0.68 13.01
C THR A 162 4.02 0.38 12.63
N ARG A 163 3.65 0.62 11.38
CA ARG A 163 2.34 0.29 10.81
C ARG A 163 2.49 -0.81 9.77
N ARG A 164 1.60 -1.81 9.81
CA ARG A 164 1.56 -2.90 8.82
C ARG A 164 0.34 -2.76 7.92
N PHE A 165 0.58 -2.54 6.64
CA PHE A 165 -0.45 -2.41 5.61
C PHE A 165 -0.62 -3.75 4.90
N GLN A 166 -1.69 -4.46 5.26
CA GLN A 166 -1.92 -5.84 4.82
C GLN A 166 -2.86 -5.86 3.62
N PHE A 167 -2.38 -6.38 2.49
CA PHE A 167 -3.17 -6.58 1.29
C PHE A 167 -3.94 -7.90 1.35
N GLY A 168 -5.17 -7.92 0.84
CA GLY A 168 -6.02 -9.11 0.85
C GLY A 168 -6.56 -9.51 2.23
N ALA A 169 -6.22 -8.75 3.28
CA ALA A 169 -6.75 -8.96 4.62
C ALA A 169 -8.19 -8.44 4.74
N THR A 170 -8.98 -9.11 5.59
CA THR A 170 -10.30 -8.63 6.01
C THR A 170 -10.16 -7.90 7.35
N PRO A 171 -10.86 -6.77 7.57
CA PRO A 171 -10.89 -6.12 8.88
C PRO A 171 -11.32 -7.12 9.96
N PRO A 172 -10.63 -7.17 11.11
CA PRO A 172 -10.95 -8.15 12.14
C PRO A 172 -12.26 -7.80 12.86
N GLY A 173 -12.81 -8.77 13.60
CA GLY A 173 -14.03 -8.58 14.39
C GLY A 173 -13.79 -7.77 15.68
N PRO A 174 -14.86 -7.34 16.38
CA PRO A 174 -14.80 -6.40 17.50
C PRO A 174 -13.91 -6.81 18.68
N GLU A 175 -13.68 -8.10 18.87
CA GLU A 175 -12.84 -8.64 19.96
C GLU A 175 -11.33 -8.51 19.69
N HIS A 176 -10.94 -8.07 18.48
CA HIS A 176 -9.54 -7.88 18.16
C HIS A 176 -8.94 -6.77 19.02
N PRO A 177 -7.76 -6.97 19.64
CA PRO A 177 -7.14 -5.98 20.51
C PRO A 177 -6.94 -4.64 19.79
N HIS A 178 -7.21 -3.56 20.52
CA HIS A 178 -6.94 -2.21 20.05
C HIS A 178 -5.47 -1.84 20.27
N SER A 179 -4.89 -1.07 19.36
CA SER A 179 -3.52 -0.57 19.49
C SER A 179 -3.39 0.86 18.93
N LEU A 180 -2.29 1.56 19.25
CA LEU A 180 -2.04 2.91 18.72
C LEU A 180 -2.07 2.95 17.19
N GLN A 181 -1.59 1.88 16.54
CA GLN A 181 -1.53 1.79 15.08
C GLN A 181 -2.72 1.04 14.46
N GLY A 182 -3.54 0.40 15.29
CA GLY A 182 -4.71 -0.35 14.87
C GLY A 182 -4.41 -1.52 13.94
N PHE A 183 -5.40 -1.89 13.14
CA PHE A 183 -5.30 -2.89 12.08
C PHE A 183 -5.58 -2.23 10.74
N SER A 184 -4.61 -2.26 9.82
CA SER A 184 -4.67 -1.59 8.51
C SER A 184 -4.83 -2.59 7.37
N VAL A 185 -5.89 -2.41 6.58
CA VAL A 185 -6.13 -3.12 5.32
C VAL A 185 -5.73 -2.24 4.16
N ALA A 186 -4.94 -2.78 3.24
CA ALA A 186 -4.38 -2.09 2.09
C ALA A 186 -5.00 -2.57 0.78
N SER A 187 -5.21 -1.64 -0.14
CA SER A 187 -5.68 -1.94 -1.49
C SER A 187 -5.11 -0.94 -2.51
N TRP A 188 -4.76 -1.43 -3.69
CA TRP A 188 -4.35 -0.57 -4.79
C TRP A 188 -5.58 0.09 -5.42
N GLY A 189 -5.53 1.42 -5.52
CA GLY A 189 -6.39 2.20 -6.39
C GLY A 189 -5.76 2.37 -7.78
N ALA A 190 -6.42 3.13 -8.66
CA ALA A 190 -5.93 3.36 -10.01
C ALA A 190 -4.57 4.10 -10.06
N SER A 191 -4.28 4.97 -9.09
CA SER A 191 -3.12 5.85 -9.11
C SER A 191 -2.32 5.86 -7.80
N GLY A 192 -2.65 4.97 -6.84
CA GLY A 192 -2.03 5.02 -5.53
C GLY A 192 -2.54 3.94 -4.57
N LEU A 193 -2.12 4.05 -3.31
CA LEU A 193 -2.49 3.12 -2.25
C LEU A 193 -3.64 3.70 -1.43
N LYS A 194 -4.67 2.89 -1.15
CA LYS A 194 -5.68 3.17 -0.12
C LYS A 194 -5.39 2.28 1.08
N VAL A 195 -5.39 2.86 2.28
CA VAL A 195 -5.26 2.14 3.55
C VAL A 195 -6.44 2.49 4.45
N GLU A 196 -7.14 1.48 4.94
CA GLU A 196 -8.24 1.62 5.90
C GLU A 196 -7.82 1.00 7.23
N THR A 197 -7.87 1.80 8.30
CA THR A 197 -7.42 1.40 9.63
C THR A 197 -8.56 1.47 10.64
N SER A 198 -8.67 0.42 11.46
CA SER A 198 -9.66 0.25 12.54
C SER A 198 -8.98 -0.29 13.81
N HIS A 199 -9.74 -0.57 14.88
CA HIS A 199 -9.22 -1.10 16.15
C HIS A 199 -8.11 -0.23 16.74
N LEU A 200 -8.28 1.09 16.63
CA LEU A 200 -7.36 2.07 17.19
C LEU A 200 -7.58 2.17 18.69
N SER A 201 -6.52 2.29 19.49
CA SER A 201 -6.65 2.80 20.86
C SER A 201 -6.93 4.31 20.81
N ALA A 202 -7.62 4.85 21.81
CA ALA A 202 -7.84 6.30 21.91
C ALA A 202 -6.52 7.07 21.89
N GLY A 203 -6.48 8.17 21.14
CA GLY A 203 -5.27 8.97 20.94
C GLY A 203 -5.60 10.42 20.60
N TYR A 204 -4.62 11.13 20.03
CA TYR A 204 -4.77 12.54 19.72
C TYR A 204 -4.55 12.86 18.24
N LEU A 205 -5.42 13.70 17.68
CA LEU A 205 -5.29 14.31 16.36
C LEU A 205 -4.27 15.46 16.35
N ARG A 206 -3.99 16.05 17.51
CA ARG A 206 -2.98 17.10 17.73
C ARG A 206 -2.30 16.92 19.08
N LYS A 207 -1.05 17.37 19.19
CA LYS A 207 -0.24 17.25 20.42
C LYS A 207 -0.84 17.91 21.66
N ASN A 208 -1.83 18.80 21.51
CA ASN A 208 -2.53 19.46 22.61
C ASN A 208 -3.78 18.71 23.11
N GLY A 209 -3.86 17.40 22.87
CA GLY A 209 -4.89 16.55 23.45
C GLY A 209 -6.22 16.51 22.71
N VAL A 210 -6.30 17.05 21.48
CA VAL A 210 -7.52 16.93 20.66
C VAL A 210 -7.78 15.44 20.39
N PRO A 211 -8.87 14.86 20.89
CA PRO A 211 -9.00 13.41 20.94
C PRO A 211 -9.54 12.81 19.65
N TYR A 212 -9.22 11.54 19.45
CA TYR A 212 -10.03 10.59 18.71
C TYR A 212 -10.27 9.35 19.57
N SER A 213 -11.40 8.67 19.37
CA SER A 213 -11.86 7.55 20.18
C SER A 213 -11.37 6.19 19.66
N GLU A 214 -11.59 5.14 20.44
CA GLU A 214 -11.32 3.76 20.00
C GLU A 214 -12.20 3.30 18.83
N GLY A 215 -13.35 3.97 18.65
CA GLY A 215 -14.25 3.76 17.52
C GLY A 215 -13.88 4.57 16.27
N ALA A 216 -12.77 5.31 16.30
CA ALA A 216 -12.32 6.08 15.14
C ALA A 216 -11.95 5.15 13.97
N LYS A 217 -12.34 5.56 12.77
CA LYS A 217 -11.91 4.94 11.50
C LYS A 217 -11.00 5.91 10.77
N LEU A 218 -9.90 5.40 10.25
CA LEU A 218 -8.93 6.17 9.48
C LEU A 218 -8.89 5.61 8.06
N THR A 219 -9.10 6.47 7.08
CA THR A 219 -8.83 6.16 5.67
C THR A 219 -7.70 7.05 5.19
N GLU A 220 -6.71 6.47 4.52
CA GLU A 220 -5.57 7.18 3.97
C GLU A 220 -5.40 6.85 2.50
N TYR A 221 -4.98 7.85 1.72
CA TYR A 221 -4.60 7.71 0.32
C TYR A 221 -3.17 8.20 0.13
N TYR A 222 -2.31 7.34 -0.41
CA TYR A 222 -0.91 7.64 -0.68
C TYR A 222 -0.72 7.75 -2.19
N ASN A 223 -0.26 8.92 -2.64
CA ASN A 223 -0.01 9.19 -4.05
C ASN A 223 1.43 9.69 -4.23
N VAL A 224 2.17 9.04 -5.12
CA VAL A 224 3.54 9.42 -5.47
C VAL A 224 3.54 10.12 -6.82
N TYR A 225 4.25 11.24 -6.93
CA TYR A 225 4.42 11.98 -8.18
C TYR A 225 5.77 12.68 -8.22
N THR A 226 6.17 13.14 -9.40
CA THR A 226 7.40 13.93 -9.60
C THR A 226 7.03 15.35 -9.99
N ALA A 227 7.65 16.33 -9.34
CA ALA A 227 7.50 17.74 -9.64
C ALA A 227 8.80 18.47 -9.27
N PHE A 228 9.23 19.41 -10.12
CA PHE A 228 10.47 20.18 -9.93
C PHE A 228 11.71 19.28 -9.73
N ASP A 229 11.81 18.21 -10.52
CA ASP A 229 12.89 17.21 -10.44
C ASP A 229 13.01 16.48 -9.09
N GLU A 230 11.98 16.57 -8.25
CA GLU A 230 11.89 15.91 -6.95
C GLU A 230 10.72 14.92 -6.92
N THR A 231 10.88 13.82 -6.19
CA THR A 231 9.79 12.87 -5.94
C THR A 231 9.04 13.23 -4.66
N TRP A 232 7.74 13.38 -4.78
CA TRP A 232 6.82 13.77 -3.73
C TRP A 232 5.84 12.65 -3.42
N LEU A 233 5.43 12.58 -2.16
CA LEU A 233 4.36 11.74 -1.66
C LEU A 233 3.34 12.64 -0.97
N THR A 234 2.11 12.65 -1.46
CA THR A 234 0.98 13.25 -0.74
C THR A 234 0.20 12.15 -0.04
N ILE A 235 -0.01 12.32 1.27
CA ILE A 235 -0.87 11.47 2.09
C ILE A 235 -2.13 12.25 2.45
N THR A 236 -3.26 11.83 1.90
CA THR A 236 -4.57 12.35 2.30
C THR A 236 -5.13 11.48 3.41
N THR A 237 -5.44 12.06 4.56
CA THR A 237 -6.03 11.35 5.71
C THR A 237 -7.48 11.78 5.90
N ILE A 238 -8.35 10.84 6.21
CA ILE A 238 -9.76 11.06 6.56
C ILE A 238 -10.02 10.34 7.87
N VAL A 239 -10.36 11.09 8.91
CA VAL A 239 -10.72 10.54 10.22
C VAL A 239 -12.21 10.69 10.46
N GLU A 240 -12.85 9.57 10.75
CA GLU A 240 -14.25 9.48 11.16
C GLU A 240 -14.34 9.05 12.61
N ASP A 241 -14.90 9.91 13.46
CA ASP A 241 -15.13 9.59 14.87
C ASP A 241 -16.34 10.37 15.41
N PRO A 242 -17.57 9.82 15.32
CA PRO A 242 -18.78 10.52 15.73
C PRO A 242 -18.83 10.82 17.24
N LYS A 243 -17.97 10.17 18.05
CA LYS A 243 -17.88 10.46 19.49
C LYS A 243 -17.38 11.88 19.73
N TYR A 244 -16.36 12.32 18.98
CA TYR A 244 -15.71 13.62 19.20
C TYR A 244 -15.85 14.60 18.04
N LEU A 245 -16.19 14.13 16.83
CA LEU A 245 -16.26 14.93 15.61
C LEU A 245 -17.71 15.05 15.10
N THR A 246 -18.06 16.23 14.57
CA THR A 246 -19.35 16.52 13.92
C THR A 246 -19.40 16.09 12.45
N ARG A 247 -18.22 15.97 11.82
CA ARG A 247 -18.01 15.53 10.43
C ARG A 247 -16.60 14.96 10.32
N THR A 248 -16.26 14.38 9.16
CA THR A 248 -14.90 13.88 8.94
C THR A 248 -13.86 14.99 9.10
N PHE A 249 -12.71 14.63 9.67
CA PHE A 249 -11.53 15.49 9.70
C PHE A 249 -10.56 15.05 8.62
N ASN A 250 -10.35 15.91 7.64
CA ASN A 250 -9.55 15.61 6.45
C ASN A 250 -8.28 16.45 6.45
N THR A 251 -7.12 15.84 6.16
CA THR A 251 -5.86 16.56 5.95
C THR A 251 -5.11 16.01 4.73
N SER A 252 -4.24 16.82 4.13
CA SER A 252 -3.43 16.44 2.97
C SER A 252 -2.00 16.88 3.23
N LEU A 253 -1.10 15.90 3.39
CA LEU A 253 0.24 16.14 3.92
C LEU A 253 1.28 15.72 2.89
N ASP A 254 2.23 16.60 2.62
CA ASP A 254 3.27 16.35 1.63
C ASP A 254 4.58 15.88 2.29
N PHE A 255 5.23 14.96 1.60
CA PHE A 255 6.51 14.38 1.95
C PHE A 255 7.41 14.39 0.73
N LYS A 256 8.71 14.60 0.96
CA LYS A 256 9.75 14.55 -0.07
C LYS A 256 10.56 13.27 0.08
N LYS A 257 10.85 12.59 -1.03
CA LYS A 257 11.72 11.41 -1.03
C LYS A 257 13.15 11.80 -0.69
N LEU A 258 13.79 11.02 0.19
CA LEU A 258 15.20 11.15 0.53
C LEU A 258 16.03 10.15 -0.28
N GLU A 259 17.31 10.46 -0.49
CA GLU A 259 18.25 9.59 -1.20
C GLU A 259 18.61 8.35 -0.36
N ASP A 260 18.78 8.53 0.94
CA ASP A 260 19.20 7.51 1.89
C ASP A 260 18.64 7.75 3.30
N ASP A 261 19.23 7.10 4.30
CA ASP A 261 18.86 7.16 5.71
C ASP A 261 19.75 8.08 6.56
N SER A 262 20.59 8.92 5.95
CA SER A 262 21.53 9.80 6.67
C SER A 262 20.87 10.72 7.70
N ASP A 263 19.63 11.15 7.43
CA ASP A 263 18.83 12.00 8.32
C ASP A 263 17.90 11.19 9.26
N TRP A 264 17.93 9.87 9.22
CA TRP A 264 17.09 9.01 10.06
C TRP A 264 17.58 9.02 11.51
N ASN A 265 16.76 9.56 12.41
CA ASN A 265 17.13 9.72 13.82
C ASN A 265 16.00 9.29 14.77
N PRO A 266 15.90 7.98 15.09
CA PRO A 266 14.83 7.43 15.93
C PRO A 266 14.76 8.08 17.31
N THR A 267 13.61 8.66 17.63
CA THR A 267 13.31 9.27 18.93
C THR A 267 11.97 8.73 19.44
N PRO A 268 11.96 7.85 20.46
CA PRO A 268 10.73 7.24 20.95
C PRO A 268 9.84 8.26 21.66
N CYS A 269 8.53 8.05 21.58
CA CYS A 269 7.58 8.75 22.45
C CYS A 269 7.65 8.20 23.88
N GLN A 270 7.18 8.96 24.87
CA GLN A 270 7.07 8.45 26.23
C GLN A 270 5.79 7.61 26.33
N ALA A 271 5.96 6.31 26.50
CA ALA A 271 4.84 5.45 26.87
C ALA A 271 4.33 5.91 28.25
N VAL A 272 3.00 6.09 28.38
CA VAL A 272 2.41 6.30 29.70
C VAL A 272 2.67 5.02 30.48
N ALA A 273 3.50 5.09 31.52
CA ALA A 273 3.69 3.95 32.42
C ALA A 273 2.32 3.60 32.99
N ILE A 274 1.81 2.40 32.69
CA ILE A 274 0.70 1.84 33.43
C ILE A 274 1.26 1.58 34.83
N VAL A 275 1.03 2.50 35.76
CA VAL A 275 1.29 2.25 37.17
C VAL A 275 0.36 1.12 37.55
N GLY A 276 0.92 -0.09 37.64
CA GLY A 276 0.21 -1.27 38.09
C GLY A 276 -0.39 -1.00 39.46
N SER A 277 -1.70 -1.18 39.58
CA SER A 277 -2.35 -1.36 40.86
C SER A 277 -1.86 -2.69 41.46
N GLU A 278 -0.94 -2.61 42.42
CA GLU A 278 -0.77 -3.64 43.45
C GLU A 278 -1.86 -3.52 44.52
#